data_AF-A0A7S1KR06-F1
#
_entry.id   AF-A0A7S1KR06-F1
#
_cell.length_a   1.000
_cell.length_b   1.000
_cell.length_c   1.000
_cell.angle_alpha   90.00
_cell.angle_beta   90.00
_cell.angle_gamma   90.00
#
_symmetry.space_group_name_H-M   'P 1'
#
loop_
_entity.id
_entity.type
_entity.pdbx_description
1 polymer ?
#
loop_
_entity_poly.entity_id
_entity_poly.type
_entity_poly.pdbx_seq_one_letter_code
_entity_poly.pdbx_strand_id
1 'polypeptide(L)'
;MSLSPIPLYLHLLVLLLSAILILSHYSAKATSKSGHHKIALSDVISISSGDLEHVQGIVEKLNLLRDSSNAELPEPWTSKGRTPKSIQCVREGKNQEKCKPGSVVVPQFVQDMMRLQQHDLQFQKNLDDVQLLGTHNSHIDLAHNYGVMQHDLSLLVELVQPHQAIQISNQWLSIRDQMNMGIRMLELDIHWLYGSVRICHAGGVHLERLNKIIEWLEKTLHITIHFDSETIGCFSPKDTTAREALQEIRTWLDENKDEIIVVMFDDQEDLKRWDKVHVLNEFIESTVAEVVFTPSEKDLHFPDHWPSMKQLVDSNKRLILTTIADFGNETRPYMFVRDTEVWKEADAVDHFEGFPKCEPKLQPGEHNKNVTLFRLNSAALWYANFYKEDNWISPELLREIQKCPDKNIISMELVTPELVSAAVWSFREEDWNPKQGGFIYMDSVTKTWKLDVNGKTKRRHACKQTGIVSSMDTHWVLSQGEGSFVDQQCPPGFEFALPSNALENFLVQQLIEDAGTWLAGEIKAESGTLKI
;
A
#
# COMPACT_ATOMS: atom_id res chain seq x y z
N MET A 1 24.04 -6.83 -41.12
CA MET A 1 23.79 -5.91 -39.99
C MET A 1 22.33 -5.48 -40.09
N SER A 2 21.45 -6.14 -39.35
CA SER A 2 20.03 -5.76 -39.29
C SER A 2 19.89 -4.55 -38.38
N LEU A 3 19.37 -3.45 -38.92
CA LEU A 3 18.89 -2.33 -38.13
C LEU A 3 17.73 -2.84 -37.26
N SER A 4 17.93 -2.82 -35.94
CA SER A 4 16.82 -3.03 -34.99
C SER A 4 15.77 -1.94 -35.26
N PRO A 5 14.49 -2.29 -35.43
CA PRO A 5 13.44 -1.28 -35.51
C PRO A 5 13.44 -0.49 -34.21
N ILE A 6 13.37 0.84 -34.33
CA ILE A 6 13.02 1.71 -33.20
C ILE A 6 11.70 1.16 -32.64
N PRO A 7 11.60 0.86 -31.33
CA PRO A 7 10.35 0.37 -30.77
C PRO A 7 9.26 1.39 -31.10
N LEU A 8 8.13 0.94 -31.66
CA LEU A 8 6.93 1.74 -31.92
C LEU A 8 6.55 2.63 -30.72
N TYR A 9 6.92 2.15 -29.54
CA TYR A 9 6.89 2.81 -28.25
C TYR A 9 7.53 4.21 -28.20
N LEU A 10 8.74 4.39 -28.76
CA LEU A 10 9.41 5.70 -28.78
C LEU A 10 8.69 6.71 -29.68
N HIS A 11 8.08 6.24 -30.78
CA HIS A 11 7.29 7.10 -31.67
C HIS A 11 5.97 7.51 -31.03
N LEU A 12 5.30 6.57 -30.34
CA LEU A 12 4.11 6.86 -29.54
C LEU A 12 4.41 7.81 -28.39
N LEU A 13 5.53 7.64 -27.68
CA LEU A 13 5.96 8.52 -26.59
C LEU A 13 6.29 9.93 -27.08
N VAL A 14 6.96 10.06 -28.23
CA VAL A 14 7.19 11.37 -28.88
C VAL A 14 5.88 12.00 -29.34
N LEU A 15 4.95 11.23 -29.89
CA LEU A 15 3.61 11.71 -30.26
C LEU A 15 2.78 12.10 -29.03
N LEU A 16 2.89 11.38 -27.92
CA LEU A 16 2.22 11.68 -26.64
C LEU A 16 2.83 12.92 -25.99
N LEU A 17 4.15 13.02 -25.91
CA LEU A 17 4.84 14.21 -25.40
C LEU A 17 4.53 15.42 -26.28
N SER A 18 4.44 15.25 -27.60
CA SER A 18 3.99 16.29 -28.52
C SER A 18 2.54 16.67 -28.26
N ALA A 19 1.64 15.69 -28.06
CA ALA A 19 0.24 15.95 -27.74
C ALA A 19 0.06 16.64 -26.38
N ILE A 20 0.81 16.23 -25.36
CA ILE A 20 0.81 16.82 -24.01
C ILE A 20 1.42 18.24 -24.03
N LEU A 21 2.50 18.46 -24.79
CA LEU A 21 3.07 19.80 -25.02
C LEU A 21 2.10 20.71 -25.77
N ILE A 22 1.43 20.21 -26.82
CA ILE A 22 0.39 20.95 -27.53
C ILE A 22 -0.78 21.27 -26.58
N LEU A 23 -1.27 20.30 -25.81
CA LEU A 23 -2.40 20.48 -24.89
C LEU A 23 -2.08 21.43 -23.73
N SER A 24 -0.87 21.38 -23.18
CA SER A 24 -0.41 22.31 -22.13
C SER A 24 -0.22 23.74 -22.67
N HIS A 25 0.24 23.88 -23.92
CA HIS A 25 0.32 25.18 -24.59
C HIS A 25 -1.06 25.80 -24.87
N TYR A 26 -2.09 24.96 -25.11
CA TYR A 26 -3.47 25.41 -25.25
C TYR A 26 -4.17 25.69 -23.90
N SER A 27 -3.86 24.94 -22.85
CA SER A 27 -4.35 25.18 -21.48
C SER A 27 -3.86 26.54 -20.93
N ALA A 28 -2.59 26.88 -21.17
CA ALA A 28 -2.02 28.18 -20.78
C ALA A 28 -2.59 29.38 -21.57
N LYS A 29 -3.16 29.16 -22.76
CA LYS A 29 -3.84 30.21 -23.55
C LYS A 29 -5.32 30.37 -23.20
N ALA A 30 -5.96 29.34 -22.64
CA ALA A 30 -7.37 29.38 -22.27
C ALA A 30 -7.66 30.25 -21.03
N THR A 31 -6.67 30.49 -20.18
CA THR A 31 -6.79 31.40 -19.02
C THR A 31 -6.70 32.89 -19.37
N SER A 32 -6.46 33.25 -20.65
CA SER A 32 -6.25 34.65 -21.05
C SER A 32 -7.33 35.27 -21.94
N LYS A 33 -8.37 34.55 -22.39
CA LYS A 33 -9.45 35.16 -23.19
C LYS A 33 -10.82 34.54 -22.92
N SER A 34 -11.65 35.27 -22.19
CA SER A 34 -13.10 35.09 -22.16
C SER A 34 -13.69 35.43 -23.54
N GLY A 35 -14.28 34.43 -24.20
CA GLY A 35 -15.00 34.65 -25.45
C GLY A 35 -15.37 33.32 -26.11
N HIS A 36 -16.68 33.04 -26.16
CA HIS A 36 -17.24 31.86 -26.82
C HIS A 36 -16.84 31.78 -28.30
N HIS A 37 -15.96 30.84 -28.64
CA HIS A 37 -15.86 30.31 -29.99
C HIS A 37 -15.84 28.78 -29.98
N LYS A 38 -16.74 28.19 -30.78
CA LYS A 38 -16.72 26.76 -31.12
C LYS A 38 -15.50 26.52 -32.01
N ILE A 39 -14.54 25.75 -31.51
CA ILE A 39 -13.32 25.34 -32.24
C ILE A 39 -13.70 24.16 -33.14
N ALA A 40 -13.39 24.22 -34.43
CA ALA A 40 -13.68 23.17 -35.40
C ALA A 40 -12.57 22.09 -35.38
N LEU A 41 -12.88 20.86 -35.79
CA LEU A 41 -11.95 19.72 -35.78
C LEU A 41 -10.68 19.97 -36.63
N SER A 42 -10.73 20.90 -37.60
CA SER A 42 -9.58 21.35 -38.40
C SER A 42 -8.56 22.17 -37.60
N ASP A 43 -8.95 22.78 -36.50
CA ASP A 43 -8.09 23.67 -35.71
C ASP A 43 -7.26 22.90 -34.67
N VAL A 44 -7.59 21.63 -34.42
CA VAL A 44 -6.83 20.69 -33.56
C VAL A 44 -5.73 19.96 -34.36
N ILE A 45 -5.78 20.01 -35.70
CA ILE A 45 -4.85 19.33 -36.61
C ILE A 45 -4.12 20.37 -37.48
N SER A 46 -3.78 21.54 -36.95
CA SER A 46 -2.78 22.40 -37.57
C SER A 46 -1.50 22.39 -36.73
N ILE A 47 -0.63 21.42 -37.00
CA ILE A 47 0.76 21.50 -36.56
C ILE A 47 1.36 22.71 -37.30
N SER A 48 1.69 23.78 -36.58
CA SER A 48 2.31 24.94 -37.21
C SER A 48 3.75 24.61 -37.62
N SER A 49 4.31 25.34 -38.58
CA SER A 49 5.74 25.18 -38.93
C SER A 49 6.66 25.39 -37.73
N GLY A 50 6.26 26.23 -36.76
CA GLY A 50 6.99 26.44 -35.52
C GLY A 50 6.96 25.24 -34.56
N ASP A 51 5.87 24.46 -34.56
CA ASP A 51 5.78 23.23 -33.77
C ASP A 51 6.67 22.12 -34.36
N LEU A 52 6.76 22.06 -35.70
CA LEU A 52 7.67 21.16 -36.41
C LEU A 52 9.15 21.51 -36.19
N GLU A 53 9.51 22.79 -36.20
CA GLU A 53 10.87 23.25 -35.85
C GLU A 53 11.22 22.95 -34.39
N HIS A 54 10.26 23.08 -33.47
CA HIS A 54 10.47 22.72 -32.06
C HIS A 54 10.68 21.21 -31.89
N VAL A 55 9.88 20.37 -32.56
CA VAL A 55 10.04 18.91 -32.56
C VAL A 55 11.37 18.51 -33.21
N GLN A 56 11.77 19.14 -34.32
CA GLN A 56 13.08 18.92 -34.93
C GLN A 56 14.24 19.30 -33.99
N GLY A 57 14.12 20.43 -33.29
CA GLY A 57 15.11 20.84 -32.28
C GLY A 57 15.20 19.87 -31.10
N ILE A 58 14.08 19.27 -30.68
CA ILE A 58 14.08 18.18 -29.68
C ILE A 58 14.75 16.93 -30.24
N VAL A 59 14.44 16.52 -31.48
CA VAL A 59 15.05 15.34 -32.13
C VAL A 59 16.56 15.50 -32.31
N GLU A 60 17.04 16.69 -32.66
CA GLU A 60 18.49 16.98 -32.74
C GLU A 60 19.16 16.93 -31.36
N LYS A 61 18.52 17.47 -30.32
CA LYS A 61 19.01 17.34 -28.93
C LYS A 61 18.99 15.89 -28.43
N LEU A 62 17.99 15.09 -28.79
CA LEU A 62 17.92 13.66 -28.46
C LEU A 62 19.07 12.88 -29.11
N ASN A 63 19.40 13.19 -30.36
CA ASN A 63 20.53 12.58 -31.05
C ASN A 63 21.87 12.97 -30.41
N LEU A 64 22.01 14.22 -29.94
CA LEU A 64 23.20 14.68 -29.23
C LEU A 64 23.34 14.05 -27.83
N LEU A 65 22.24 13.86 -27.09
CA LEU A 65 22.25 13.21 -25.77
C LEU A 65 22.52 11.70 -25.84
N ARG A 66 22.06 11.04 -26.90
CA ARG A 66 22.40 9.64 -27.18
C ARG A 66 23.90 9.43 -27.31
N ASP A 67 24.60 10.43 -27.87
CA ASP A 67 26.04 10.39 -28.08
C ASP A 67 26.84 10.93 -26.87
N SER A 68 26.19 11.67 -25.95
CA SER A 68 26.78 12.17 -24.70
C SER A 68 26.38 11.33 -23.48
N SER A 69 26.78 10.05 -23.45
CA SER A 69 26.47 9.11 -22.36
C SER A 69 27.14 9.42 -20.99
N ASN A 70 27.59 10.66 -20.75
CA ASN A 70 28.38 11.09 -19.58
C ASN A 70 27.91 12.42 -18.96
N ALA A 71 26.77 12.99 -19.39
CA ALA A 71 26.26 14.21 -18.76
C ALA A 71 25.71 13.90 -17.36
N GLU A 72 26.34 14.44 -16.31
CA GLU A 72 25.81 14.41 -14.95
C GLU A 72 24.52 15.25 -14.90
N LEU A 73 23.39 14.58 -14.70
CA LEU A 73 22.11 15.23 -14.47
C LEU A 73 22.13 15.99 -13.14
N PRO A 74 21.50 17.16 -13.05
CA PRO A 74 21.45 17.96 -11.83
C PRO A 74 20.83 17.15 -10.70
N GLU A 75 21.57 16.89 -9.61
CA GLU A 75 21.18 15.99 -8.51
C GLU A 75 19.75 16.29 -7.96
N PRO A 76 18.74 15.44 -8.25
CA PRO A 76 17.58 15.29 -7.38
C PRO A 76 17.86 14.15 -6.37
N TRP A 77 19.00 13.46 -6.54
CA TRP A 77 19.41 12.21 -5.92
C TRP A 77 19.94 12.34 -4.49
N THR A 78 19.96 13.54 -3.87
CA THR A 78 20.70 13.74 -2.61
C THR A 78 19.91 14.21 -1.41
N SER A 79 18.58 14.34 -1.48
CA SER A 79 17.79 14.55 -0.24
C SER A 79 16.59 13.62 -0.03
N LYS A 80 16.05 12.93 -1.05
CA LYS A 80 14.91 12.00 -0.86
C LYS A 80 14.86 10.75 -1.77
N GLY A 81 15.79 10.56 -2.70
CA GLY A 81 15.65 9.56 -3.78
C GLY A 81 16.75 8.49 -3.91
N ARG A 82 17.62 8.29 -2.91
CA ARG A 82 18.43 7.06 -2.89
C ARG A 82 17.65 5.98 -2.17
N THR A 83 17.60 4.79 -2.75
CA THR A 83 17.27 3.57 -2.01
C THR A 83 18.08 3.59 -0.70
N PRO A 84 17.43 3.51 0.47
CA PRO A 84 18.11 3.43 1.75
C PRO A 84 19.24 2.40 1.69
N LYS A 85 20.35 2.64 2.41
CA LYS A 85 21.49 1.70 2.42
C LYS A 85 21.11 0.28 2.87
N SER A 86 19.99 0.13 3.58
CA SER A 86 19.41 -1.14 4.01
C SER A 86 18.77 -1.93 2.85
N ILE A 87 18.55 -1.32 1.69
CA ILE A 87 17.94 -1.94 0.52
C ILE A 87 19.02 -2.29 -0.51
N GLN A 88 19.06 -3.57 -0.92
CA GLN A 88 20.01 -4.06 -1.91
C GLN A 88 19.45 -3.90 -3.33
N CYS A 89 19.74 -2.75 -3.94
CA CYS A 89 19.47 -2.52 -5.36
C CYS A 89 20.78 -2.53 -6.16
N VAL A 90 20.74 -3.17 -7.32
CA VAL A 90 21.87 -3.28 -8.23
C VAL A 90 21.58 -2.39 -9.44
N ARG A 91 22.60 -1.67 -9.90
CA ARG A 91 22.51 -1.00 -11.20
C ARG A 91 22.63 -2.03 -12.32
N GLU A 92 21.57 -2.20 -13.09
CA GLU A 92 21.60 -2.97 -14.34
C GLU A 92 21.98 -2.02 -15.49
N GLY A 93 23.19 -2.18 -16.01
CA GLY A 93 23.72 -1.27 -17.04
C GLY A 93 24.08 0.11 -16.51
N LYS A 94 24.11 1.13 -17.39
CA LYS A 94 24.54 2.48 -17.00
C LYS A 94 23.48 3.26 -16.21
N ASN A 95 22.20 2.94 -16.39
CA ASN A 95 21.10 3.87 -16.13
C ASN A 95 19.85 3.24 -15.46
N GLN A 96 19.83 1.95 -15.16
CA GLN A 96 18.66 1.29 -14.57
C GLN A 96 19.02 0.79 -13.17
N GLU A 97 18.16 1.07 -12.19
CA GLU A 97 18.26 0.54 -10.84
C GLU A 97 17.18 -0.52 -10.66
N LYS A 98 17.58 -1.70 -10.20
CA LYS A 98 16.68 -2.82 -9.95
C LYS A 98 16.99 -3.45 -8.61
N CYS A 99 15.97 -3.59 -7.78
CA CYS A 99 16.10 -4.23 -6.48
C CYS A 99 15.91 -5.74 -6.64
N LYS A 100 16.59 -6.55 -5.82
CA LYS A 100 16.44 -8.01 -5.89
C LYS A 100 15.20 -8.41 -5.08
N PRO A 101 14.18 -9.07 -5.66
CA PRO A 101 13.05 -9.56 -4.89
C PRO A 101 13.47 -10.50 -3.75
N GLY A 102 12.80 -10.38 -2.60
CA GLY A 102 13.08 -11.20 -1.41
C GLY A 102 14.46 -10.99 -0.79
N SER A 103 15.08 -9.83 -1.00
CA SER A 103 16.42 -9.50 -0.50
C SER A 103 16.45 -8.61 0.74
N VAL A 104 15.30 -8.13 1.21
CA VAL A 104 15.23 -7.25 2.39
C VAL A 104 15.79 -7.96 3.61
N VAL A 105 16.64 -7.26 4.36
CA VAL A 105 17.13 -7.72 5.66
C VAL A 105 16.36 -6.97 6.74
N VAL A 106 15.41 -7.66 7.36
CA VAL A 106 14.61 -7.11 8.47
C VAL A 106 15.27 -7.52 9.78
N PRO A 107 15.59 -6.59 10.70
CA PRO A 107 16.08 -6.95 12.02
C PRO A 107 15.15 -7.95 12.71
N GLN A 108 15.70 -8.99 13.35
CA GLN A 108 14.89 -10.04 13.99
C GLN A 108 13.89 -9.47 14.99
N PHE A 109 14.31 -8.48 15.78
CA PHE A 109 13.42 -7.76 16.70
C PHE A 109 12.19 -7.18 15.99
N VAL A 110 12.36 -6.53 14.83
CA VAL A 110 11.23 -5.96 14.07
C VAL A 110 10.31 -7.06 13.56
N GLN A 111 10.86 -8.18 13.06
CA GLN A 111 10.03 -9.33 12.64
C GLN A 111 9.21 -9.88 13.81
N ASP A 112 9.85 -10.10 14.97
CA ASP A 112 9.20 -10.61 16.17
C ASP A 112 8.09 -9.66 16.65
N MET A 113 8.34 -8.35 16.62
CA MET A 113 7.35 -7.34 17.03
C MET A 113 6.20 -7.21 16.04
N MET A 114 6.45 -7.30 14.73
CA MET A 114 5.37 -7.28 13.74
C MET A 114 4.49 -8.51 13.87
N ARG A 115 5.07 -9.69 14.09
CA ARG A 115 4.30 -10.90 14.41
C ARG A 115 3.51 -10.75 15.70
N LEU A 116 4.14 -10.30 16.79
CA LEU A 116 3.46 -10.11 18.06
C LEU A 116 2.27 -9.14 17.93
N GLN A 117 2.48 -7.99 17.30
CA GLN A 117 1.49 -6.90 17.26
C GLN A 117 0.39 -7.08 16.21
N GLN A 118 0.72 -7.56 15.01
CA GLN A 118 -0.23 -7.69 13.91
C GLN A 118 -0.86 -9.09 13.82
N HIS A 119 -0.21 -10.11 14.40
CA HIS A 119 -0.73 -11.48 14.42
C HIS A 119 -1.15 -11.89 15.84
N ASP A 120 -0.21 -12.11 16.77
CA ASP A 120 -0.50 -12.81 18.04
C ASP A 120 -1.51 -12.09 18.93
N LEU A 121 -1.37 -10.77 19.11
CA LEU A 121 -2.25 -9.96 19.97
C LEU A 121 -3.68 -9.81 19.42
N GLN A 122 -3.85 -10.05 18.12
CA GLN A 122 -5.10 -9.79 17.41
C GLN A 122 -5.68 -11.07 16.79
N PHE A 123 -5.02 -12.23 16.95
CA PHE A 123 -5.32 -13.47 16.24
C PHE A 123 -6.76 -13.95 16.40
N GLN A 124 -7.35 -13.75 17.58
CA GLN A 124 -8.73 -14.14 17.88
C GLN A 124 -9.76 -13.05 17.57
N LYS A 125 -9.33 -11.85 17.18
CA LYS A 125 -10.23 -10.75 16.83
C LYS A 125 -10.76 -10.90 15.41
N ASN A 126 -11.97 -10.41 15.20
CA ASN A 126 -12.55 -10.26 13.87
C ASN A 126 -11.72 -9.27 13.04
N LEU A 127 -11.69 -9.46 11.72
CA LEU A 127 -10.87 -8.63 10.83
C LEU A 127 -11.23 -7.13 10.90
N ASP A 128 -12.46 -6.79 11.26
CA ASP A 128 -12.91 -5.41 11.48
C ASP A 128 -12.40 -4.77 12.79
N ASP A 129 -11.81 -5.56 13.69
CA ASP A 129 -11.22 -5.11 14.96
C ASP A 129 -9.69 -5.15 14.98
N VAL A 130 -9.05 -5.53 13.86
CA VAL A 130 -7.58 -5.60 13.74
C VAL A 130 -7.00 -4.33 13.13
N GLN A 131 -5.71 -4.11 13.41
CA GLN A 131 -4.88 -3.09 12.77
C GLN A 131 -3.79 -3.75 11.94
N LEU A 132 -3.80 -3.50 10.63
CA LEU A 132 -2.86 -4.04 9.66
C LEU A 132 -2.04 -2.93 9.01
N LEU A 133 -0.77 -3.19 8.80
CA LEU A 133 0.04 -2.38 7.91
C LEU A 133 -0.19 -2.83 6.47
N GLY A 134 -0.39 -1.86 5.59
CA GLY A 134 -0.56 -2.06 4.16
C GLY A 134 0.51 -1.32 3.37
N THR A 135 0.49 -1.51 2.06
CA THR A 135 1.18 -0.63 1.11
C THR A 135 0.22 -0.12 0.05
N HIS A 136 0.46 1.09 -0.44
CA HIS A 136 -0.25 1.66 -1.59
C HIS A 136 0.57 1.40 -2.85
N ASN A 137 -0.11 0.98 -3.93
CA ASN A 137 0.50 0.62 -5.21
C ASN A 137 1.68 -0.36 -5.05
N SER A 138 1.44 -1.44 -4.31
CA SER A 138 2.45 -2.32 -3.73
C SER A 138 3.43 -2.89 -4.74
N HIS A 139 2.96 -3.18 -5.96
CA HIS A 139 3.77 -3.81 -7.02
C HIS A 139 4.29 -2.81 -8.06
N ILE A 140 4.02 -1.51 -7.85
CA ILE A 140 4.63 -0.43 -8.61
C ILE A 140 6.03 -0.18 -8.05
N ASP A 141 6.86 -1.21 -8.17
CA ASP A 141 8.12 -1.36 -7.44
C ASP A 141 9.35 -1.55 -8.35
N LEU A 142 10.52 -1.10 -7.86
CA LEU A 142 11.80 -1.24 -8.58
C LEU A 142 12.29 -2.70 -8.70
N ALA A 143 11.76 -3.65 -7.92
CA ALA A 143 12.19 -5.04 -7.98
C ALA A 143 11.61 -5.78 -9.19
N HIS A 144 10.42 -5.35 -9.64
CA HIS A 144 9.64 -5.97 -10.71
C HIS A 144 9.65 -5.20 -12.03
N ASN A 145 10.74 -4.47 -12.27
CA ASN A 145 10.99 -3.66 -13.46
C ASN A 145 10.12 -2.40 -13.59
N TYR A 146 9.22 -2.12 -12.64
CA TYR A 146 8.57 -0.81 -12.61
C TYR A 146 9.60 0.26 -12.28
N GLY A 147 9.55 1.42 -12.92
CA GLY A 147 10.59 2.44 -12.76
C GLY A 147 11.89 2.21 -13.53
N VAL A 148 12.07 1.09 -14.25
CA VAL A 148 13.28 0.87 -15.09
C VAL A 148 13.42 1.92 -16.20
N MET A 149 12.30 2.46 -16.69
CA MET A 149 12.29 3.56 -17.67
C MET A 149 12.36 4.95 -17.03
N GLN A 150 12.40 5.06 -15.69
CA GLN A 150 12.41 6.33 -14.98
C GLN A 150 13.60 7.20 -15.41
N HIS A 151 14.78 6.59 -15.60
CA HIS A 151 15.95 7.32 -16.08
C HIS A 151 15.74 7.89 -17.49
N ASP A 152 15.27 7.06 -18.42
CA ASP A 152 15.03 7.49 -19.79
C ASP A 152 13.96 8.59 -19.85
N LEU A 153 12.90 8.45 -19.05
CA LEU A 153 11.88 9.49 -18.87
C LEU A 153 12.46 10.77 -18.26
N SER A 154 13.37 10.65 -17.28
CA SER A 154 14.04 11.81 -16.67
C SER A 154 14.90 12.56 -17.69
N LEU A 155 15.61 11.86 -18.57
CA LEU A 155 16.38 12.49 -19.67
C LEU A 155 15.47 13.25 -20.64
N LEU A 156 14.32 12.65 -21.00
CA LEU A 156 13.33 13.29 -21.86
C LEU A 156 12.73 14.53 -21.20
N VAL A 157 12.43 14.44 -19.89
CA VAL A 157 11.88 15.53 -19.11
C VAL A 157 12.90 16.66 -18.96
N GLU A 158 14.17 16.37 -18.70
CA GLU A 158 15.23 17.39 -18.58
C GLU A 158 15.35 18.26 -19.85
N LEU A 159 15.08 17.68 -21.04
CA LEU A 159 15.09 18.43 -22.30
C LEU A 159 13.98 19.48 -22.43
N VAL A 160 12.82 19.23 -21.81
CA VAL A 160 11.61 20.06 -21.93
C VAL A 160 11.33 20.87 -20.67
N GLN A 161 11.74 20.35 -19.52
CA GLN A 161 11.62 20.94 -18.19
C GLN A 161 12.89 20.63 -17.38
N PRO A 162 13.96 21.43 -17.53
CA PRO A 162 15.21 21.24 -16.80
C PRO A 162 15.00 21.26 -15.29
N HIS A 163 15.79 20.46 -14.56
CA HIS A 163 15.78 20.35 -13.10
C HIS A 163 14.49 19.79 -12.49
N GLN A 164 13.70 19.05 -13.27
CA GLN A 164 12.50 18.40 -12.77
C GLN A 164 12.77 16.95 -12.38
N ALA A 165 12.21 16.56 -11.24
CA ALA A 165 12.32 15.21 -10.72
C ALA A 165 11.21 14.31 -11.29
N ILE A 166 11.59 13.07 -11.62
CA ILE A 166 10.65 12.01 -12.00
C ILE A 166 10.82 10.86 -11.03
N GLN A 167 9.72 10.47 -10.40
CA GLN A 167 9.58 9.28 -9.59
C GLN A 167 8.26 8.61 -9.97
N ILE A 168 8.37 7.47 -10.64
CA ILE A 168 7.21 6.71 -11.13
C ILE A 168 7.02 5.39 -10.36
N SER A 169 7.97 5.01 -9.51
CA SER A 169 7.82 3.86 -8.61
C SER A 169 7.33 4.33 -7.24
N ASN A 170 6.29 3.67 -6.73
CA ASN A 170 5.74 3.89 -5.39
C ASN A 170 6.53 3.13 -4.32
N GLN A 171 7.22 2.05 -4.72
CA GLN A 171 7.98 1.19 -3.84
C GLN A 171 9.37 0.89 -4.40
N TRP A 172 10.33 0.62 -3.51
CA TRP A 172 11.63 0.05 -3.90
C TRP A 172 11.64 -1.48 -3.80
N LEU A 173 10.94 -2.00 -2.79
CA LEU A 173 10.99 -3.39 -2.37
C LEU A 173 9.88 -4.21 -3.06
N SER A 174 10.18 -5.48 -3.37
CA SER A 174 9.18 -6.42 -3.92
C SER A 174 8.03 -6.65 -2.93
N ILE A 175 6.87 -7.11 -3.40
CA ILE A 175 5.78 -7.48 -2.51
C ILE A 175 6.17 -8.61 -1.53
N ARG A 176 7.06 -9.55 -1.91
CA ARG A 176 7.65 -10.51 -0.98
C ARG A 176 8.45 -9.84 0.14
N ASP A 177 9.26 -8.84 -0.19
CA ASP A 177 9.99 -8.06 0.82
C ASP A 177 9.04 -7.31 1.74
N GLN A 178 7.97 -6.72 1.19
CA GLN A 178 6.93 -6.02 1.96
C GLN A 178 6.25 -6.98 2.95
N MET A 179 5.83 -8.17 2.50
CA MET A 179 5.21 -9.17 3.38
C MET A 179 6.19 -9.69 4.46
N ASN A 180 7.46 -9.87 4.12
CA ASN A 180 8.51 -10.26 5.09
C ASN A 180 8.78 -9.18 6.17
N MET A 181 8.48 -7.92 5.88
CA MET A 181 8.54 -6.84 6.86
C MET A 181 7.31 -6.79 7.77
N GLY A 182 6.23 -7.51 7.47
CA GLY A 182 5.00 -7.47 8.25
C GLY A 182 3.84 -6.74 7.57
N ILE A 183 3.95 -6.40 6.27
CA ILE A 183 2.81 -5.89 5.50
C ILE A 183 1.79 -7.01 5.27
N ARG A 184 0.50 -6.72 5.47
CA ARG A 184 -0.61 -7.69 5.37
C ARG A 184 -1.75 -7.21 4.47
N MET A 185 -1.69 -5.96 3.99
CA MET A 185 -2.55 -5.46 2.91
C MET A 185 -1.71 -4.99 1.73
N LEU A 186 -2.05 -5.45 0.53
CA LEU A 186 -1.39 -5.09 -0.72
C LEU A 186 -2.41 -4.47 -1.69
N GLU A 187 -1.96 -3.56 -2.53
CA GLU A 187 -2.71 -2.97 -3.63
C GLU A 187 -1.98 -3.22 -4.94
N LEU A 188 -2.71 -3.71 -5.93
CA LEU A 188 -2.19 -4.05 -7.24
C LEU A 188 -3.01 -3.31 -8.30
N ASP A 189 -2.37 -2.43 -9.06
CA ASP A 189 -2.98 -1.64 -10.12
C ASP A 189 -3.18 -2.52 -11.36
N ILE A 190 -4.41 -2.93 -11.65
CA ILE A 190 -4.67 -3.96 -12.66
C ILE A 190 -5.20 -3.35 -13.96
N HIS A 191 -4.50 -3.62 -15.06
CA HIS A 191 -4.88 -3.16 -16.40
C HIS A 191 -4.74 -4.26 -17.47
N TRP A 192 -5.51 -4.15 -18.53
CA TRP A 192 -5.35 -5.03 -19.70
C TRP A 192 -4.41 -4.44 -20.74
N LEU A 193 -3.22 -5.02 -20.86
CA LEU A 193 -2.14 -4.48 -21.69
C LEU A 193 -1.29 -5.57 -22.32
N TYR A 194 -0.86 -5.32 -23.55
CA TYR A 194 0.03 -6.23 -24.28
C TYR A 194 -0.46 -7.69 -24.29
N GLY A 195 -1.78 -7.89 -24.37
CA GLY A 195 -2.42 -9.20 -24.46
C GLY A 195 -2.54 -9.97 -23.14
N SER A 196 -2.35 -9.32 -21.99
CA SER A 196 -2.52 -9.93 -20.67
C SER A 196 -3.06 -8.91 -19.66
N VAL A 197 -3.60 -9.41 -18.55
CA VAL A 197 -3.82 -8.61 -17.34
C VAL A 197 -2.47 -8.39 -16.64
N ARG A 198 -2.07 -7.13 -16.47
CA ARG A 198 -0.75 -6.69 -15.97
C ARG A 198 -0.89 -5.65 -14.87
N ILE A 199 0.19 -5.50 -14.12
CA ILE A 199 0.32 -4.51 -13.06
C ILE A 199 1.07 -3.30 -13.57
N CYS A 200 0.42 -2.15 -13.57
CA CYS A 200 1.06 -0.89 -13.95
C CYS A 200 0.30 0.31 -13.40
N HIS A 201 1.00 1.41 -13.18
CA HIS A 201 0.42 2.61 -12.59
C HIS A 201 -0.13 3.53 -13.67
N ALA A 202 -1.46 3.59 -13.78
CA ALA A 202 -2.19 4.51 -14.65
C ALA A 202 -3.49 5.00 -13.98
N GLY A 203 -4.42 5.60 -14.73
CA GLY A 203 -5.71 6.08 -14.21
C GLY A 203 -5.77 7.58 -13.85
N GLY A 204 -4.64 8.30 -13.83
CA GLY A 204 -4.61 9.74 -13.50
C GLY A 204 -4.87 10.72 -14.65
N VAL A 205 -5.07 10.22 -15.89
CA VAL A 205 -5.21 11.04 -17.10
C VAL A 205 -6.56 10.78 -17.77
N HIS A 206 -7.50 11.72 -17.63
CA HIS A 206 -8.84 11.63 -18.21
C HIS A 206 -9.01 12.59 -19.39
N LEU A 207 -8.80 12.10 -20.61
CA LEU A 207 -8.96 12.87 -21.84
C LEU A 207 -10.18 12.40 -22.63
N GLU A 208 -11.36 12.81 -22.16
CA GLU A 208 -12.66 12.41 -22.75
C GLU A 208 -12.74 12.60 -24.28
N ARG A 209 -12.10 13.65 -24.82
CA ARG A 209 -12.04 13.88 -26.27
C ARG A 209 -11.20 12.85 -27.01
N LEU A 210 -10.06 12.45 -26.44
CA LEU A 210 -9.21 11.41 -27.01
C LEU A 210 -9.97 10.08 -27.03
N ASN A 211 -10.64 9.75 -25.93
CA ASN A 211 -11.45 8.53 -25.82
C ASN A 211 -12.56 8.49 -26.89
N LYS A 212 -13.27 9.60 -27.12
CA LYS A 212 -14.28 9.70 -28.20
C LYS A 212 -13.69 9.55 -29.60
N ILE A 213 -12.47 10.02 -29.85
CA ILE A 213 -11.80 9.83 -31.15
C ILE A 213 -11.44 8.35 -31.34
N ILE A 214 -10.94 7.69 -30.29
CA ILE A 214 -10.62 6.26 -30.32
C ILE A 214 -11.89 5.46 -30.59
N GLU A 215 -12.98 5.71 -29.87
CA GLU A 215 -14.28 5.05 -30.10
C GLU A 215 -14.80 5.26 -31.54
N TRP A 216 -14.64 6.47 -32.09
CA TRP A 216 -15.01 6.74 -33.48
C TRP A 216 -14.16 5.93 -34.47
N LEU A 217 -12.86 5.79 -34.21
CA LEU A 217 -11.95 4.96 -35.03
C LEU A 217 -12.32 3.48 -34.95
N GLU A 218 -12.56 2.94 -33.76
CA GLU A 218 -13.01 1.57 -33.54
C GLU A 218 -14.27 1.27 -34.36
N LYS A 219 -15.26 2.16 -34.27
CA LYS A 219 -16.53 2.03 -34.99
C LYS A 219 -16.37 2.14 -36.51
N THR A 220 -15.52 3.05 -36.98
CA THR A 220 -15.33 3.33 -38.42
C THR A 220 -14.52 2.24 -39.10
N LEU A 221 -13.53 1.68 -38.40
CA LEU A 221 -12.61 0.67 -38.93
C LEU A 221 -13.03 -0.77 -38.60
N HIS A 222 -14.06 -0.94 -37.75
CA HIS A 222 -14.49 -2.24 -37.23
C HIS A 222 -13.34 -3.02 -36.56
N ILE A 223 -12.54 -2.32 -35.76
CA ILE A 223 -11.45 -2.87 -34.96
C ILE A 223 -11.68 -2.55 -33.49
N THR A 224 -11.02 -3.32 -32.62
CA THR A 224 -10.93 -2.98 -31.18
C THR A 224 -9.55 -2.42 -30.90
N ILE A 225 -9.50 -1.30 -30.20
CA ILE A 225 -8.28 -0.63 -29.76
C ILE A 225 -8.21 -0.77 -28.24
N HIS A 226 -7.28 -1.59 -27.76
CA HIS A 226 -7.01 -1.75 -26.31
C HIS A 226 -6.14 -0.60 -25.81
N PHE A 227 -6.67 0.62 -25.88
CA PHE A 227 -6.04 1.83 -25.39
C PHE A 227 -7.10 2.92 -25.14
N ASP A 228 -6.93 3.63 -24.02
CA ASP A 228 -7.62 4.88 -23.70
C ASP A 228 -6.69 5.78 -22.88
N SER A 229 -7.13 7.00 -22.56
CA SER A 229 -6.29 7.92 -21.78
C SER A 229 -5.95 7.42 -20.38
N GLU A 230 -6.76 6.53 -19.84
CA GLU A 230 -6.71 6.01 -18.49
C GLU A 230 -5.62 4.94 -18.39
N THR A 231 -5.25 4.30 -19.50
CA THR A 231 -4.04 3.47 -19.60
C THR A 231 -2.74 4.25 -19.83
N ILE A 232 -2.77 5.58 -19.88
CA ILE A 232 -1.54 6.41 -19.97
C ILE A 232 -0.78 6.33 -18.65
N GLY A 233 0.43 5.77 -18.71
CA GLY A 233 1.28 5.47 -17.56
C GLY A 233 1.84 4.06 -17.66
N CYS A 234 1.09 3.17 -18.30
CA CYS A 234 1.49 1.79 -18.53
C CYS A 234 2.25 1.61 -19.82
N PHE A 235 3.56 1.47 -19.69
CA PHE A 235 4.48 1.76 -20.79
C PHE A 235 5.37 0.58 -21.17
N SER A 236 5.35 -0.51 -20.42
CA SER A 236 6.31 -1.59 -20.62
C SER A 236 5.61 -2.95 -20.79
N PRO A 237 5.92 -3.70 -21.87
CA PRO A 237 5.44 -5.07 -22.02
C PRO A 237 6.13 -6.04 -21.04
N LYS A 238 7.08 -5.56 -20.24
CA LYS A 238 7.79 -6.31 -19.19
C LYS A 238 7.19 -6.10 -17.81
N ASP A 239 6.13 -5.30 -17.70
CA ASP A 239 5.43 -5.08 -16.44
C ASP A 239 4.81 -6.40 -15.99
N THR A 240 4.82 -6.67 -14.68
CA THR A 240 4.48 -7.99 -14.15
C THR A 240 3.02 -8.33 -14.43
N THR A 241 2.73 -9.59 -14.74
CA THR A 241 1.34 -10.04 -14.93
C THR A 241 0.65 -10.22 -13.59
N ALA A 242 -0.67 -10.03 -13.54
CA ALA A 242 -1.44 -10.32 -12.32
C ALA A 242 -1.27 -11.79 -11.86
N ARG A 243 -1.10 -12.72 -12.81
CA ARG A 243 -0.79 -14.13 -12.53
C ARG A 243 0.52 -14.30 -11.76
N GLU A 244 1.59 -13.63 -12.19
CA GLU A 244 2.91 -13.72 -11.54
C GLU A 244 2.86 -13.15 -10.12
N ALA A 245 2.20 -12.00 -9.92
CA ALA A 245 2.01 -11.43 -8.59
C ALA A 245 1.20 -12.35 -7.67
N LEU A 246 0.10 -12.94 -8.16
CA LEU A 246 -0.69 -13.92 -7.41
C LEU A 246 0.12 -15.19 -7.07
N GLN A 247 1.03 -15.62 -7.94
CA GLN A 247 1.94 -16.74 -7.67
C GLN A 247 2.96 -16.39 -6.58
N GLU A 248 3.47 -15.17 -6.55
CA GLU A 248 4.37 -14.70 -5.50
C GLU A 248 3.66 -14.67 -4.14
N ILE A 249 2.44 -14.13 -4.08
CA ILE A 249 1.58 -14.14 -2.88
C ILE A 249 1.29 -15.57 -2.44
N ARG A 250 0.91 -16.46 -3.38
CA ARG A 250 0.64 -17.86 -3.08
C ARG A 250 1.85 -18.55 -2.46
N THR A 251 3.02 -18.35 -3.06
CA THR A 251 4.28 -18.95 -2.60
C THR A 251 4.60 -18.48 -1.19
N TRP A 252 4.45 -17.18 -0.91
CA TRP A 252 4.67 -16.63 0.42
C TRP A 252 3.68 -17.18 1.45
N LEU A 253 2.39 -17.27 1.11
CA LEU A 253 1.37 -17.90 1.97
C LEU A 253 1.66 -19.39 2.20
N ASP A 254 2.28 -20.09 1.26
CA ASP A 254 2.67 -21.48 1.47
C ASP A 254 3.84 -21.65 2.43
N GLU A 255 4.73 -20.67 2.51
CA GLU A 255 5.83 -20.63 3.46
C GLU A 255 5.39 -20.13 4.85
N ASN A 256 4.31 -19.34 4.91
CA ASN A 256 3.80 -18.70 6.13
C ASN A 256 2.35 -19.13 6.38
N LYS A 257 2.16 -20.30 7.01
CA LYS A 257 0.85 -20.98 7.11
C LYS A 257 -0.13 -20.34 8.10
N ASP A 258 0.37 -19.59 9.07
CA ASP A 258 -0.42 -18.86 10.08
C ASP A 258 -0.75 -17.42 9.66
N GLU A 259 -0.31 -16.99 8.47
CA GLU A 259 -0.51 -15.62 8.01
C GLU A 259 -1.70 -15.48 7.06
N ILE A 260 -2.27 -14.27 7.03
CA ILE A 260 -3.32 -13.85 6.10
C ILE A 260 -2.85 -12.65 5.28
N ILE A 261 -3.35 -12.51 4.05
CA ILE A 261 -3.10 -11.34 3.20
C ILE A 261 -4.42 -10.82 2.66
N VAL A 262 -4.56 -9.50 2.65
CA VAL A 262 -5.63 -8.79 1.95
C VAL A 262 -5.03 -8.15 0.71
N VAL A 263 -5.63 -8.37 -0.46
CA VAL A 263 -5.21 -7.76 -1.73
C VAL A 263 -6.37 -6.94 -2.27
N MET A 264 -6.11 -5.68 -2.56
CA MET A 264 -6.99 -4.84 -3.36
C MET A 264 -6.46 -4.78 -4.79
N PHE A 265 -7.33 -5.06 -5.74
CA PHE A 265 -7.10 -4.71 -7.14
C PHE A 265 -7.62 -3.29 -7.36
N ASP A 266 -6.70 -2.36 -7.63
CA ASP A 266 -7.06 -1.08 -8.25
C ASP A 266 -7.25 -1.32 -9.74
N ASP A 267 -8.37 -1.96 -10.05
CA ASP A 267 -8.81 -2.24 -11.40
C ASP A 267 -9.69 -1.12 -11.93
N GLN A 268 -9.56 -0.90 -13.23
CA GLN A 268 -10.30 0.14 -13.92
C GLN A 268 -11.40 -0.47 -14.81
N GLU A 269 -12.30 0.39 -15.29
CA GLU A 269 -13.37 -0.02 -16.22
C GLU A 269 -12.84 -0.54 -17.57
N ASP A 270 -11.54 -0.43 -17.84
CA ASP A 270 -10.87 -0.95 -19.03
C ASP A 270 -11.02 -2.48 -19.15
N LEU A 271 -10.87 -3.21 -18.05
CA LEU A 271 -11.09 -4.67 -18.00
C LEU A 271 -12.49 -5.05 -18.44
N LYS A 272 -13.50 -4.30 -18.00
CA LYS A 272 -14.91 -4.51 -18.37
C LYS A 272 -15.15 -4.12 -19.82
N ARG A 273 -14.67 -2.93 -20.21
CA ARG A 273 -14.82 -2.38 -21.56
C ARG A 273 -14.28 -3.33 -22.63
N TRP A 274 -13.17 -4.00 -22.35
CA TRP A 274 -12.53 -4.91 -23.30
C TRP A 274 -12.88 -6.39 -23.08
N ASP A 275 -13.85 -6.68 -22.20
CA ASP A 275 -14.30 -8.04 -21.88
C ASP A 275 -13.11 -8.91 -21.44
N LYS A 276 -12.44 -8.52 -20.36
CA LYS A 276 -11.21 -9.15 -19.84
C LYS A 276 -11.26 -9.48 -18.35
N VAL A 277 -12.37 -9.21 -17.69
CA VAL A 277 -12.60 -9.60 -16.29
C VAL A 277 -12.45 -11.13 -16.12
N HIS A 278 -13.00 -11.93 -17.05
CA HIS A 278 -12.81 -13.38 -17.05
C HIS A 278 -11.34 -13.84 -17.03
N VAL A 279 -10.42 -13.09 -17.65
CA VAL A 279 -8.99 -13.44 -17.66
C VAL A 279 -8.38 -13.28 -16.26
N LEU A 280 -8.76 -12.23 -15.53
CA LEU A 280 -8.36 -12.05 -14.13
C LEU A 280 -8.92 -13.18 -13.25
N ASN A 281 -10.18 -13.57 -13.45
CA ASN A 281 -10.79 -14.70 -12.76
C ASN A 281 -10.07 -16.03 -13.04
N GLU A 282 -9.70 -16.30 -14.30
CA GLU A 282 -8.92 -17.49 -14.66
C GLU A 282 -7.55 -17.50 -13.96
N PHE A 283 -6.93 -16.33 -13.78
CA PHE A 283 -5.67 -16.22 -13.05
C PHE A 283 -5.88 -16.59 -11.59
N ILE A 284 -6.88 -16.02 -10.94
CA ILE A 284 -7.26 -16.33 -9.54
C ILE A 284 -7.57 -17.81 -9.36
N GLU A 285 -8.43 -18.37 -10.22
CA GLU A 285 -8.86 -19.77 -10.19
C GLU A 285 -7.67 -20.74 -10.28
N SER A 286 -6.74 -20.45 -11.19
CA SER A 286 -5.60 -21.31 -11.44
C SER A 286 -4.42 -21.12 -10.48
N THR A 287 -4.43 -20.11 -9.61
CA THR A 287 -3.30 -19.83 -8.70
C THR A 287 -3.65 -19.85 -7.22
N VAL A 288 -4.75 -19.20 -6.81
CA VAL A 288 -5.01 -18.90 -5.39
C VAL A 288 -6.39 -19.31 -4.89
N ALA A 289 -7.33 -19.71 -5.74
CA ALA A 289 -8.72 -19.94 -5.34
C ALA A 289 -8.92 -20.81 -4.09
N GLU A 290 -8.09 -21.83 -3.88
CA GLU A 290 -8.19 -22.71 -2.69
C GLU A 290 -7.98 -21.98 -1.35
N VAL A 291 -7.22 -20.88 -1.33
CA VAL A 291 -6.93 -20.09 -0.13
C VAL A 291 -7.74 -18.81 -0.04
N VAL A 292 -8.60 -18.52 -1.03
CA VAL A 292 -9.41 -17.31 -1.04
C VAL A 292 -10.63 -17.47 -0.13
N PHE A 293 -10.79 -16.53 0.80
CA PHE A 293 -12.06 -16.30 1.50
C PHE A 293 -12.99 -15.50 0.59
N THR A 294 -14.16 -16.06 0.28
CA THR A 294 -15.06 -15.53 -0.76
C THR A 294 -16.26 -14.78 -0.18
N PRO A 295 -16.91 -13.89 -0.96
CA PRO A 295 -18.17 -13.27 -0.55
C PRO A 295 -19.26 -14.27 -0.16
N SER A 296 -19.39 -15.38 -0.89
CA SER A 296 -20.39 -16.41 -0.58
C SER A 296 -20.15 -17.09 0.77
N GLU A 297 -18.89 -17.33 1.13
CA GLU A 297 -18.53 -17.87 2.45
C GLU A 297 -18.81 -16.87 3.56
N LYS A 298 -18.54 -15.57 3.32
CA LYS A 298 -18.90 -14.50 4.25
C LYS A 298 -20.40 -14.43 4.47
N ASP A 299 -21.18 -14.34 3.40
CA ASP A 299 -22.64 -14.23 3.46
C ASP A 299 -23.28 -15.42 4.19
N LEU A 300 -22.73 -16.62 4.02
CA LEU A 300 -23.25 -17.85 4.61
C LEU A 300 -22.85 -18.03 6.08
N HIS A 301 -21.61 -17.72 6.44
CA HIS A 301 -21.04 -18.08 7.75
C HIS A 301 -20.83 -16.88 8.69
N PHE A 302 -20.67 -15.68 8.13
CA PHE A 302 -20.34 -14.45 8.84
C PHE A 302 -21.15 -13.24 8.30
N PRO A 303 -22.51 -13.30 8.33
CA PRO A 303 -23.34 -12.27 7.72
C PRO A 303 -23.18 -10.89 8.40
N ASP A 304 -23.01 -10.87 9.72
CA ASP A 304 -23.04 -9.65 10.54
C ASP A 304 -21.67 -9.18 11.01
N HIS A 305 -20.59 -9.91 10.69
CA HIS A 305 -19.21 -9.57 11.08
C HIS A 305 -18.17 -10.13 10.11
N TRP A 306 -16.89 -9.76 10.23
CA TRP A 306 -15.82 -10.52 9.59
C TRP A 306 -15.38 -11.70 10.45
N PRO A 307 -14.92 -12.83 9.86
CA PRO A 307 -14.27 -13.89 10.61
C PRO A 307 -13.02 -13.36 11.33
N SER A 308 -12.65 -14.01 12.42
CA SER A 308 -11.36 -13.79 13.05
C SER A 308 -10.20 -14.31 12.21
N MET A 309 -9.00 -13.76 12.42
CA MET A 309 -7.78 -14.27 11.75
C MET A 309 -7.58 -15.76 12.03
N LYS A 310 -7.85 -16.20 13.26
CA LYS A 310 -7.84 -17.62 13.62
C LYS A 310 -8.80 -18.46 12.79
N GLN A 311 -10.05 -18.02 12.62
CA GLN A 311 -11.03 -18.78 11.82
C GLN A 311 -10.62 -18.85 10.34
N LEU A 312 -10.05 -17.78 9.80
CA LEU A 312 -9.49 -17.75 8.44
C LEU A 312 -8.33 -18.74 8.28
N VAL A 313 -7.37 -18.74 9.22
CA VAL A 313 -6.23 -19.66 9.22
C VAL A 313 -6.67 -21.12 9.41
N ASP A 314 -7.54 -21.40 10.40
CA ASP A 314 -8.05 -22.74 10.70
C ASP A 314 -8.80 -23.36 9.49
N SER A 315 -9.43 -22.51 8.66
CA SER A 315 -10.15 -22.92 7.45
C SER A 315 -9.29 -22.87 6.17
N ASN A 316 -8.00 -22.57 6.29
CA ASN A 316 -7.07 -22.33 5.17
C ASN A 316 -7.55 -21.24 4.18
N LYS A 317 -8.41 -20.32 4.63
CA LYS A 317 -8.89 -19.16 3.87
C LYS A 317 -8.06 -17.94 4.22
N ARG A 318 -6.87 -17.86 3.66
CA ARG A 318 -5.79 -16.94 4.09
C ARG A 318 -5.54 -15.79 3.11
N LEU A 319 -6.36 -15.67 2.07
CA LEU A 319 -6.31 -14.57 1.11
C LEU A 319 -7.69 -13.94 0.97
N ILE A 320 -7.78 -12.63 1.10
CA ILE A 320 -9.00 -11.84 0.83
C ILE A 320 -8.70 -10.98 -0.38
N LEU A 321 -9.54 -11.06 -1.41
CA LEU A 321 -9.39 -10.27 -2.63
C LEU A 321 -10.51 -9.24 -2.72
N THR A 322 -10.15 -8.00 -3.03
CA THR A 322 -11.11 -6.91 -3.24
C THR A 322 -10.87 -6.25 -4.58
N THR A 323 -11.91 -5.66 -5.16
CA THR A 323 -11.89 -4.96 -6.45
C THR A 323 -12.46 -3.55 -6.26
N ILE A 324 -11.86 -2.54 -6.88
CA ILE A 324 -12.40 -1.17 -6.86
C ILE A 324 -13.61 -1.09 -7.78
N ALA A 325 -13.52 -1.65 -8.98
CA ALA A 325 -14.59 -1.63 -9.95
C ALA A 325 -15.71 -2.64 -9.64
N ASP A 326 -16.97 -2.23 -9.86
CA ASP A 326 -18.11 -3.14 -9.74
C ASP A 326 -18.36 -3.85 -11.10
N PHE A 327 -17.79 -5.05 -11.22
CA PHE A 327 -18.05 -5.97 -12.33
C PHE A 327 -19.29 -6.85 -12.14
N GLY A 328 -20.08 -6.60 -11.09
CA GLY A 328 -21.27 -7.37 -10.75
C GLY A 328 -20.98 -8.83 -10.42
N ASN A 329 -21.79 -9.74 -10.96
CA ASN A 329 -21.69 -11.17 -10.65
C ASN A 329 -20.42 -11.84 -11.19
N GLU A 330 -19.66 -11.19 -12.08
CA GLU A 330 -18.49 -11.80 -12.71
C GLU A 330 -17.33 -11.97 -11.71
N THR A 331 -17.13 -11.03 -10.78
CA THR A 331 -16.04 -11.08 -9.79
C THR A 331 -16.45 -11.61 -8.43
N ARG A 332 -17.76 -11.62 -8.13
CA ARG A 332 -18.34 -12.12 -6.87
C ARG A 332 -17.92 -13.54 -6.45
N PRO A 333 -17.57 -14.49 -7.34
CA PRO A 333 -17.06 -15.79 -6.92
C PRO A 333 -15.78 -15.73 -6.08
N TYR A 334 -14.96 -14.69 -6.25
CA TYR A 334 -13.64 -14.59 -5.64
C TYR A 334 -13.38 -13.28 -4.89
N MET A 335 -14.01 -12.19 -5.31
CA MET A 335 -13.66 -10.85 -4.88
C MET A 335 -14.85 -10.13 -4.28
N PHE A 336 -14.56 -9.33 -3.25
CA PHE A 336 -15.50 -8.39 -2.67
C PHE A 336 -15.39 -7.03 -3.39
N VAL A 337 -16.52 -6.38 -3.66
CA VAL A 337 -16.53 -5.01 -4.16
C VAL A 337 -16.17 -4.05 -3.02
N ARG A 338 -15.06 -3.33 -3.16
CA ARG A 338 -14.44 -2.53 -2.09
C ARG A 338 -15.45 -1.60 -1.40
N ASP A 339 -16.10 -0.73 -2.18
CA ASP A 339 -16.87 0.41 -1.66
C ASP A 339 -18.21 0.04 -1.03
N THR A 340 -18.71 -1.16 -1.35
CA THR A 340 -20.03 -1.65 -0.94
C THR A 340 -19.95 -2.79 0.07
N GLU A 341 -18.88 -3.59 0.07
CA GLU A 341 -18.78 -4.80 0.88
C GLU A 341 -17.65 -4.79 1.92
N VAL A 342 -16.59 -3.99 1.73
CA VAL A 342 -15.35 -4.16 2.52
C VAL A 342 -14.95 -2.93 3.31
N TRP A 343 -14.67 -1.80 2.67
CA TRP A 343 -14.07 -0.67 3.38
C TRP A 343 -14.40 0.70 2.84
N LYS A 344 -14.14 1.70 3.69
CA LYS A 344 -14.09 3.12 3.31
C LYS A 344 -12.65 3.60 3.34
N GLU A 345 -12.30 4.45 2.39
CA GLU A 345 -11.01 5.11 2.34
C GLU A 345 -11.12 6.51 2.97
N ALA A 346 -10.08 6.92 3.68
CA ALA A 346 -9.88 8.32 4.02
C ALA A 346 -9.50 9.10 2.76
N ASP A 347 -9.79 10.41 2.74
CA ASP A 347 -8.99 11.31 1.90
C ASP A 347 -7.50 11.15 2.28
N ALA A 348 -6.61 11.34 1.30
CA ALA A 348 -5.18 11.08 1.45
C ALA A 348 -4.54 11.74 2.70
N VAL A 349 -3.35 11.26 3.08
CA VAL A 349 -2.63 11.66 4.31
C VAL A 349 -2.31 13.17 4.38
N ASP A 350 -2.38 13.93 3.28
CA ASP A 350 -2.15 15.39 3.23
C ASP A 350 -2.99 16.20 4.22
N HIS A 351 -4.16 15.69 4.60
CA HIS A 351 -5.05 16.34 5.54
C HIS A 351 -5.25 15.56 6.83
N PHE A 352 -4.45 14.51 7.05
CA PHE A 352 -4.59 13.67 8.24
C PHE A 352 -3.90 14.27 9.46
N GLU A 353 -4.66 14.54 10.51
CA GLU A 353 -4.15 14.89 11.83
C GLU A 353 -4.09 13.66 12.72
N GLY A 354 -2.89 13.31 13.19
CA GLY A 354 -2.66 12.19 14.11
C GLY A 354 -3.42 12.29 15.44
N PHE A 355 -3.29 11.25 16.26
CA PHE A 355 -3.80 11.22 17.62
C PHE A 355 -3.34 12.47 18.43
N PRO A 356 -4.22 13.08 19.26
CA PRO A 356 -5.56 12.63 19.66
C PRO A 356 -6.69 13.09 18.73
N LYS A 357 -6.39 13.87 17.69
CA LYS A 357 -7.44 14.40 16.81
C LYS A 357 -8.02 13.31 15.91
N CYS A 358 -7.14 12.55 15.25
CA CYS A 358 -7.51 11.48 14.33
C CYS A 358 -8.50 11.95 13.25
N GLU A 359 -8.18 13.07 12.60
CA GLU A 359 -9.03 13.68 11.58
C GLU A 359 -8.46 13.45 10.18
N PRO A 360 -9.29 13.24 9.14
CA PRO A 360 -10.76 13.17 9.22
C PRO A 360 -11.29 11.92 9.94
N LYS A 361 -12.38 12.13 10.69
CA LYS A 361 -13.20 11.08 11.29
C LYS A 361 -14.28 10.66 10.30
N LEU A 362 -14.68 9.39 10.34
CA LEU A 362 -15.88 8.93 9.65
C LEU A 362 -17.13 9.62 10.22
N GLN A 363 -18.10 9.98 9.38
CA GLN A 363 -19.35 10.56 9.88
C GLN A 363 -20.24 9.47 10.52
N PRO A 364 -21.00 9.78 11.59
CA PRO A 364 -21.96 8.85 12.16
C PRO A 364 -23.02 8.39 11.13
N GLY A 365 -23.14 7.08 10.91
CA GLY A 365 -24.10 6.49 9.97
C GLY A 365 -23.53 6.12 8.59
N GLU A 366 -22.28 6.47 8.30
CA GLU A 366 -21.54 5.98 7.12
C GLU A 366 -21.02 4.54 7.29
N HIS A 367 -21.32 3.91 8.43
CA HIS A 367 -20.63 2.72 8.91
C HIS A 367 -21.59 1.75 9.62
N ASN A 368 -21.47 0.46 9.30
CA ASN A 368 -21.86 -0.58 10.22
C ASN A 368 -20.57 -1.10 10.88
N LYS A 369 -20.45 -0.85 12.21
CA LYS A 369 -19.23 -1.08 13.00
C LYS A 369 -18.61 -2.46 12.90
N ASN A 370 -19.40 -3.44 12.49
CA ASN A 370 -19.00 -4.82 12.49
C ASN A 370 -18.55 -5.33 11.11
N VAL A 371 -18.59 -4.53 10.04
CA VAL A 371 -18.34 -5.03 8.66
C VAL A 371 -17.48 -4.15 7.77
N THR A 372 -17.19 -2.91 8.16
CA THR A 372 -16.45 -1.99 7.30
C THR A 372 -15.05 -1.73 7.84
N LEU A 373 -14.01 -2.14 7.10
CA LEU A 373 -12.62 -1.77 7.39
C LEU A 373 -12.39 -0.30 7.01
N PHE A 374 -11.37 0.32 7.57
CA PHE A 374 -10.96 1.67 7.19
C PHE A 374 -9.51 1.70 6.76
N ARG A 375 -9.24 2.32 5.61
CA ARG A 375 -7.91 2.44 5.04
C ARG A 375 -7.47 3.90 4.96
N LEU A 376 -6.24 4.18 5.40
CA LEU A 376 -5.53 5.44 5.19
C LEU A 376 -4.30 5.16 4.32
N ASN A 377 -4.15 5.86 3.19
CA ASN A 377 -3.03 5.68 2.27
C ASN A 377 -2.17 6.95 2.11
N SER A 378 -0.87 6.74 1.89
CA SER A 378 0.06 7.79 1.44
C SER A 378 0.36 7.67 -0.05
N ALA A 379 0.79 8.77 -0.67
CA ALA A 379 1.24 8.79 -2.06
C ALA A 379 2.59 9.52 -2.22
N ALA A 380 3.48 8.97 -3.05
CA ALA A 380 4.83 9.46 -3.31
C ALA A 380 5.21 9.31 -4.80
N LEU A 381 4.53 10.06 -5.67
CA LEU A 381 4.71 10.04 -7.13
C LEU A 381 4.92 11.40 -7.75
N TRP A 382 5.98 11.53 -8.54
CA TRP A 382 6.41 12.81 -9.11
C TRP A 382 6.57 12.66 -10.63
N TYR A 383 5.70 13.30 -11.41
CA TYR A 383 5.82 13.41 -12.87
C TYR A 383 6.20 14.84 -13.27
N ALA A 384 7.42 15.28 -12.93
CA ALA A 384 7.89 16.65 -13.15
C ALA A 384 6.93 17.69 -12.56
N ASN A 385 6.77 18.84 -13.22
CA ASN A 385 5.77 19.83 -12.83
C ASN A 385 4.33 19.47 -13.25
N PHE A 386 4.08 18.30 -13.86
CA PHE A 386 2.74 17.92 -14.29
C PHE A 386 1.91 17.37 -13.15
N TYR A 387 2.54 16.59 -12.27
CA TYR A 387 1.88 15.91 -11.17
C TYR A 387 2.88 15.66 -10.05
N LYS A 388 2.49 15.95 -8.80
CA LYS A 388 3.32 15.69 -7.64
C LYS A 388 2.43 15.32 -6.45
N GLU A 389 2.63 14.12 -5.94
CA GLU A 389 2.16 13.67 -4.63
C GLU A 389 3.37 13.42 -3.73
N ASP A 390 3.37 14.05 -2.55
CA ASP A 390 4.47 13.99 -1.56
C ASP A 390 3.86 13.93 -0.16
N ASN A 391 2.84 13.08 -0.02
CA ASN A 391 2.00 12.93 1.17
C ASN A 391 2.39 11.64 1.91
N TRP A 392 3.69 11.51 2.20
CA TRP A 392 4.26 10.34 2.85
C TRP A 392 3.84 10.21 4.33
N ILE A 393 3.77 8.98 4.82
CA ILE A 393 3.63 8.72 6.27
C ILE A 393 5.03 8.70 6.87
N SER A 394 5.35 9.70 7.71
CA SER A 394 6.60 9.71 8.46
C SER A 394 6.55 8.71 9.63
N PRO A 395 7.70 8.28 10.18
CA PRO A 395 7.75 7.48 11.40
C PRO A 395 6.97 8.09 12.58
N GLU A 396 7.01 9.41 12.73
CA GLU A 396 6.27 10.14 13.76
C GLU A 396 4.77 10.03 13.53
N LEU A 397 4.32 10.27 12.30
CA LEU A 397 2.92 10.20 11.95
C LEU A 397 2.38 8.77 12.08
N LEU A 398 3.15 7.75 11.68
CA LEU A 398 2.79 6.34 11.83
C LEU A 398 2.53 5.96 13.30
N ARG A 399 3.34 6.47 14.23
CA ARG A 399 3.13 6.26 15.68
C ARG A 399 1.81 6.85 16.17
N GLU A 400 1.39 7.97 15.60
CA GLU A 400 0.14 8.62 15.97
C GLU A 400 -1.09 8.01 15.27
N ILE A 401 -0.98 7.61 13.99
CA ILE A 401 -2.09 6.97 13.25
C ILE A 401 -2.50 5.66 13.91
N GLN A 402 -1.55 4.84 14.37
CA GLN A 402 -1.90 3.55 15.01
C GLN A 402 -2.70 3.71 16.30
N LYS A 403 -2.65 4.87 16.96
CA LYS A 403 -3.48 5.16 18.14
C LYS A 403 -4.88 5.62 17.76
N CYS A 404 -5.19 5.78 16.46
CA CYS A 404 -6.50 6.19 16.01
C CYS A 404 -7.44 4.99 15.93
N PRO A 405 -8.57 5.03 16.65
CA PRO A 405 -9.45 3.87 16.81
C PRO A 405 -10.11 3.39 15.51
N ASP A 406 -10.51 4.33 14.65
CA ASP A 406 -11.23 4.04 13.40
C ASP A 406 -10.31 3.72 12.21
N LYS A 407 -9.02 3.43 12.44
CA LYS A 407 -8.02 3.22 11.38
C LYS A 407 -7.53 1.78 11.43
N ASN A 408 -8.10 0.92 10.57
CA ASN A 408 -7.75 -0.50 10.50
C ASN A 408 -6.49 -0.73 9.65
N ILE A 409 -6.39 -0.10 8.49
CA ILE A 409 -5.34 -0.37 7.51
C ILE A 409 -4.55 0.90 7.24
N ILE A 410 -3.24 0.85 7.44
CA ILE A 410 -2.32 1.98 7.20
C ILE A 410 -1.45 1.62 6.00
N SER A 411 -1.83 2.09 4.81
CA SER A 411 -1.19 1.77 3.53
C SER A 411 -0.10 2.78 3.18
N MET A 412 1.15 2.36 3.30
CA MET A 412 2.32 3.24 3.13
C MET A 412 2.97 3.12 1.75
N GLU A 413 3.61 4.19 1.30
CA GLU A 413 4.55 4.19 0.19
C GLU A 413 6.00 4.28 0.65
N LEU A 414 6.91 3.82 -0.22
CA LEU A 414 8.35 3.78 0.05
C LEU A 414 8.68 3.06 1.36
N VAL A 415 8.02 1.93 1.60
CA VAL A 415 8.17 1.19 2.86
C VAL A 415 9.60 0.67 3.02
N THR A 416 10.14 0.80 4.23
CA THR A 416 11.49 0.34 4.60
C THR A 416 11.46 -0.34 5.98
N PRO A 417 12.49 -1.13 6.33
CA PRO A 417 12.62 -1.68 7.68
C PRO A 417 12.62 -0.58 8.76
N GLU A 418 13.20 0.58 8.49
CA GLU A 418 13.22 1.73 9.40
C GLU A 418 11.80 2.30 9.61
N LEU A 419 11.02 2.47 8.53
CA LEU A 419 9.64 2.95 8.66
C LEU A 419 8.77 1.96 9.43
N VAL A 420 8.86 0.66 9.11
CA VAL A 420 8.09 -0.39 9.80
C VAL A 420 8.51 -0.51 11.27
N SER A 421 9.79 -0.27 11.61
CA SER A 421 10.23 -0.25 13.02
C SER A 421 9.52 0.83 13.84
N ALA A 422 9.07 1.92 13.21
CA ALA A 422 8.28 2.95 13.90
C ALA A 422 6.86 2.48 14.25
N ALA A 423 6.40 1.36 13.69
CA ALA A 423 5.16 0.71 14.09
C ALA A 423 5.27 -0.10 15.39
N VAL A 424 6.47 -0.30 15.94
CA VAL A 424 6.66 -0.99 17.22
C VAL A 424 6.23 -0.07 18.36
N TRP A 425 5.26 -0.52 19.15
CA TRP A 425 4.71 0.22 20.29
C TRP A 425 4.81 -0.53 21.62
N SER A 426 5.22 -1.81 21.59
CA SER A 426 5.27 -2.72 22.75
C SER A 426 6.63 -2.74 23.47
N PHE A 427 7.58 -3.55 23.00
CA PHE A 427 8.92 -3.70 23.59
C PHE A 427 9.93 -2.71 23.00
N ARG A 428 11.02 -2.49 23.74
CA ARG A 428 12.28 -1.98 23.18
C ARG A 428 13.17 -3.16 22.80
N GLU A 429 14.07 -2.96 21.86
CA GLU A 429 14.95 -4.03 21.36
C GLU A 429 15.79 -4.66 22.49
N GLU A 430 16.34 -3.85 23.39
CA GLU A 430 17.14 -4.31 24.53
C GLU A 430 16.33 -5.03 25.62
N ASP A 431 15.01 -4.84 25.64
CA ASP A 431 14.09 -5.46 26.60
C ASP A 431 13.47 -6.76 26.06
N TRP A 432 13.67 -7.06 24.77
CA TRP A 432 13.15 -8.25 24.11
C TRP A 432 14.14 -9.42 24.21
N ASN A 433 13.76 -10.45 24.96
CA ASN A 433 14.55 -11.68 25.10
C ASN A 433 13.66 -12.95 25.04
N PRO A 434 13.27 -13.38 23.83
CA PRO A 434 12.36 -14.52 23.65
C PRO A 434 12.97 -15.85 24.09
N LYS A 435 14.31 -15.96 24.13
CA LYS A 435 15.00 -17.17 24.59
C LYS A 435 14.75 -17.40 26.08
N GLN A 436 14.84 -16.35 26.89
CA GLN A 436 14.54 -16.43 28.31
C GLN A 436 13.04 -16.52 28.58
N GLY A 437 12.23 -15.80 27.80
CA GLY A 437 10.81 -15.64 28.05
C GLY A 437 10.51 -14.93 29.36
N GLY A 438 9.24 -14.88 29.73
CA GLY A 438 8.80 -14.30 31.00
C GLY A 438 7.43 -13.66 30.91
N PHE A 439 6.99 -13.15 32.06
CA PHE A 439 5.71 -12.47 32.23
C PHE A 439 5.85 -11.00 31.84
N ILE A 440 4.89 -10.51 31.07
CA ILE A 440 4.93 -9.16 30.50
C ILE A 440 4.48 -8.15 31.56
N TYR A 441 5.27 -7.10 31.75
CA TYR A 441 4.85 -5.91 32.48
C TYR A 441 5.23 -4.65 31.72
N MET A 442 4.48 -3.58 31.91
CA MET A 442 4.84 -2.25 31.43
C MET A 442 5.71 -1.55 32.48
N ASP A 443 6.90 -1.14 32.07
CA ASP A 443 7.84 -0.42 32.92
C ASP A 443 7.36 1.01 33.17
N SER A 444 7.44 1.48 34.42
CA SER A 444 6.93 2.80 34.76
C SER A 444 7.80 3.96 34.30
N VAL A 445 9.09 3.71 34.01
CA VAL A 445 10.05 4.72 33.56
C VAL A 445 10.07 4.81 32.04
N THR A 446 10.25 3.68 31.35
CA THR A 446 10.33 3.66 29.88
C THR A 446 8.96 3.67 29.22
N LYS A 447 7.90 3.32 29.95
CA LYS A 447 6.53 3.16 29.42
C LYS A 447 6.43 2.11 28.31
N THR A 448 7.38 1.18 28.26
CA THR A 448 7.43 0.06 27.30
C THR A 448 7.32 -1.28 28.02
N TRP A 449 7.06 -2.33 27.27
CA TRP A 449 6.94 -3.69 27.81
C TRP A 449 8.32 -4.24 28.17
N LYS A 450 8.36 -5.06 29.22
CA LYS A 450 9.52 -5.81 29.70
C LYS A 450 9.09 -7.19 30.20
N LEU A 451 10.08 -8.08 30.34
CA LEU A 451 9.87 -9.43 30.83
C LEU A 451 10.36 -9.57 32.28
N ASP A 452 9.52 -10.16 33.12
CA ASP A 452 9.92 -10.68 34.43
C ASP A 452 9.89 -12.20 34.38
N VAL A 453 11.04 -12.82 34.60
CA VAL A 453 11.24 -14.27 34.44
C VAL A 453 10.43 -15.09 35.45
N ASN A 454 10.08 -14.49 36.59
CA ASN A 454 9.53 -15.23 37.74
C ASN A 454 8.04 -14.94 37.94
N GLY A 455 7.57 -13.77 37.52
CA GLY A 455 6.20 -13.30 37.74
C GLY A 455 5.85 -13.07 39.22
N LYS A 456 6.85 -13.10 40.12
CA LYS A 456 6.67 -13.00 41.58
C LYS A 456 6.74 -11.57 42.11
N THR A 457 7.27 -10.65 41.32
CA THR A 457 7.37 -9.24 41.69
C THR A 457 5.97 -8.69 41.96
N LYS A 458 5.81 -7.94 43.05
CA LYS A 458 4.53 -7.30 43.37
C LYS A 458 4.38 -6.06 42.51
N ARG A 459 3.30 -6.02 41.72
CA ARG A 459 2.94 -4.92 40.83
C ARG A 459 1.42 -4.81 40.78
N ARG A 460 0.91 -3.65 40.40
CA ARG A 460 -0.49 -3.54 39.99
C ARG A 460 -0.72 -4.27 38.66
N HIS A 461 -1.97 -4.58 38.36
CA HIS A 461 -2.40 -5.25 37.13
C HIS A 461 -3.17 -4.28 36.25
N ALA A 462 -2.93 -4.30 34.94
CA ALA A 462 -3.73 -3.59 33.97
C ALA A 462 -5.04 -4.33 33.73
N CYS A 463 -6.15 -3.68 34.05
CA CYS A 463 -7.47 -4.29 34.02
C CYS A 463 -8.35 -3.60 32.97
N LYS A 464 -8.89 -4.37 32.03
CA LYS A 464 -9.78 -3.93 30.96
C LYS A 464 -11.23 -4.15 31.36
N GLN A 465 -12.11 -3.20 31.05
CA GLN A 465 -13.54 -3.33 31.36
C GLN A 465 -14.16 -4.50 30.59
N THR A 466 -14.90 -5.36 31.30
CA THR A 466 -15.58 -6.53 30.71
C THR A 466 -16.87 -6.13 29.99
N GLY A 467 -17.21 -6.84 28.92
CA GLY A 467 -18.50 -6.68 28.21
C GLY A 467 -18.57 -5.51 27.22
N ILE A 468 -17.46 -4.80 27.00
CA ILE A 468 -17.31 -3.85 25.89
C ILE A 468 -16.84 -4.62 24.66
N VAL A 469 -17.53 -4.42 23.54
CA VAL A 469 -17.25 -5.12 22.28
C VAL A 469 -16.24 -4.36 21.41
N SER A 470 -16.18 -3.03 21.52
CA SER A 470 -15.32 -2.20 20.66
C SER A 470 -14.07 -1.67 21.37
N SER A 471 -12.92 -1.73 20.70
CA SER A 471 -11.65 -1.22 21.23
C SER A 471 -11.67 0.30 21.52
N MET A 472 -12.56 1.06 20.88
CA MET A 472 -12.66 2.52 21.00
C MET A 472 -13.33 3.00 22.29
N ASP A 473 -14.23 2.19 22.85
CA ASP A 473 -14.94 2.48 24.11
C ASP A 473 -14.23 1.81 25.30
N THR A 474 -13.07 1.20 25.06
CA THR A 474 -12.35 0.44 26.08
C THR A 474 -11.91 1.33 27.21
N HIS A 475 -12.33 0.97 28.42
CA HIS A 475 -11.83 1.58 29.64
C HIS A 475 -10.80 0.68 30.32
N TRP A 476 -9.66 1.26 30.67
CA TRP A 476 -8.58 0.62 31.42
C TRP A 476 -8.46 1.24 32.80
N VAL A 477 -8.17 0.40 33.79
CA VAL A 477 -7.85 0.81 35.17
C VAL A 477 -6.69 -0.03 35.69
N LEU A 478 -6.04 0.46 36.75
CA LEU A 478 -5.09 -0.36 37.51
C LEU A 478 -5.81 -1.02 38.69
N SER A 479 -5.34 -2.21 39.08
CA SER A 479 -5.73 -2.82 40.35
C SER A 479 -5.44 -1.89 41.54
N GLN A 480 -6.28 -1.98 42.58
CA GLN A 480 -6.12 -1.14 43.78
C GLN A 480 -4.90 -1.54 44.62
N GLY A 481 -4.53 -2.83 44.60
CA GLY A 481 -3.36 -3.35 45.28
C GLY A 481 -2.36 -3.98 44.31
N GLU A 482 -1.18 -4.29 44.84
CA GLU A 482 -0.13 -5.02 44.13
C GLU A 482 -0.20 -6.52 44.40
N GLY A 483 0.07 -7.32 43.38
CA GLY A 483 0.17 -8.77 43.47
C GLY A 483 1.25 -9.32 42.54
N SER A 484 1.48 -10.63 42.67
CA SER A 484 2.26 -11.37 41.65
C SER A 484 1.45 -11.48 40.35
N PHE A 485 2.07 -11.90 39.25
CA PHE A 485 1.38 -12.06 37.97
C PHE A 485 0.10 -12.90 38.07
N VAL A 486 0.13 -14.00 38.83
CA VAL A 486 -1.01 -14.93 39.00
C VAL A 486 -2.00 -14.49 40.08
N ASP A 487 -1.63 -13.53 40.93
CA ASP A 487 -2.44 -13.02 42.04
C ASP A 487 -3.08 -11.69 41.63
N GLN A 488 -3.92 -11.76 40.59
CA GLN A 488 -4.58 -10.60 39.99
C GLN A 488 -5.62 -9.95 40.93
N GLN A 489 -5.65 -8.63 40.94
CA GLN A 489 -6.52 -7.85 41.85
C GLN A 489 -7.41 -6.86 41.11
N CYS A 490 -7.92 -7.23 39.93
CA CYS A 490 -8.79 -6.37 39.14
C CYS A 490 -10.13 -6.08 39.85
N PRO A 491 -10.64 -4.83 39.77
CA PRO A 491 -11.90 -4.47 40.41
C PRO A 491 -13.10 -5.14 39.71
N PRO A 492 -14.27 -5.23 40.38
CA PRO A 492 -15.47 -5.79 39.78
C PRO A 492 -15.84 -5.09 38.46
N GLY A 493 -16.17 -5.87 37.42
CA GLY A 493 -16.45 -5.37 36.08
C GLY A 493 -15.22 -5.16 35.20
N PHE A 494 -14.03 -5.55 35.67
CA PHE A 494 -12.78 -5.53 34.91
C PHE A 494 -12.05 -6.86 35.00
N GLU A 495 -11.31 -7.20 33.96
CA GLU A 495 -10.48 -8.39 33.87
C GLU A 495 -9.03 -8.04 33.59
N PHE A 496 -8.10 -8.87 34.08
CA PHE A 496 -6.69 -8.70 33.80
C PHE A 496 -6.45 -8.95 32.31
N ALA A 497 -5.87 -7.97 31.63
CA ALA A 497 -5.81 -8.00 30.17
C ALA A 497 -4.46 -7.49 29.63
N LEU A 498 -4.22 -7.79 28.37
CA LEU A 498 -3.07 -7.35 27.59
C LEU A 498 -3.55 -6.36 26.53
N PRO A 499 -2.92 -5.17 26.38
CA PRO A 499 -3.26 -4.26 25.30
C PRO A 499 -3.04 -4.92 23.94
N SER A 500 -4.04 -4.80 23.08
CA SER A 500 -4.10 -5.52 21.80
C SER A 500 -3.85 -4.63 20.58
N ASN A 501 -3.74 -3.32 20.78
CA ASN A 501 -3.39 -2.33 19.75
C ASN A 501 -2.68 -1.13 20.39
N ALA A 502 -2.17 -0.22 19.55
CA ALA A 502 -1.38 0.91 20.04
C ALA A 502 -2.19 1.91 20.90
N LEU A 503 -3.50 2.06 20.63
CA LEU A 503 -4.39 2.89 21.44
C LEU A 503 -4.54 2.32 22.87
N GLU A 504 -4.90 1.05 23.00
CA GLU A 504 -5.03 0.39 24.31
C GLU A 504 -3.71 0.46 25.09
N ASN A 505 -2.58 0.27 24.40
CA ASN A 505 -1.27 0.37 25.02
C ASN A 505 -1.00 1.78 25.54
N PHE A 506 -1.30 2.80 24.74
CA PHE A 506 -1.20 4.20 25.15
C PHE A 506 -2.10 4.51 26.35
N LEU A 507 -3.34 4.02 26.37
CA LEU A 507 -4.27 4.22 27.50
C LEU A 507 -3.69 3.63 28.80
N VAL A 508 -3.10 2.43 28.76
CA VAL A 508 -2.43 1.85 29.93
C VAL A 508 -1.21 2.67 30.34
N GLN A 509 -0.39 3.16 29.39
CA GLN A 509 0.77 4.02 29.69
C GLN A 509 0.37 5.26 30.51
N GLN A 510 -0.79 5.86 30.22
CA GLN A 510 -1.29 7.05 30.93
C GLN A 510 -1.69 6.79 32.38
N LEU A 511 -1.99 5.53 32.74
CA LEU A 511 -2.44 5.17 34.09
C LEU A 511 -1.28 4.88 35.05
N ILE A 512 -0.08 4.61 34.53
CA ILE A 512 1.04 4.15 35.33
C ILE A 512 1.71 5.34 36.04
N GLU A 513 1.69 5.34 37.37
CA GLU A 513 2.28 6.40 38.18
C GLU A 513 3.49 5.94 39.01
N ASP A 514 3.53 4.67 39.43
CA ASP A 514 4.46 4.16 40.46
C ASP A 514 5.37 3.01 39.95
N ALA A 515 5.21 1.79 40.48
CA ALA A 515 5.96 0.62 40.01
C ALA A 515 5.45 0.20 38.63
N GLY A 516 6.27 -0.53 37.87
CA GLY A 516 5.79 -1.15 36.62
C GLY A 516 4.55 -2.02 36.86
N THR A 517 3.69 -2.18 35.85
CA THR A 517 2.35 -2.80 35.93
C THR A 517 2.30 -4.10 35.13
N TRP A 518 1.77 -5.18 35.72
CA TRP A 518 1.54 -6.44 35.01
C TRP A 518 0.56 -6.26 33.85
N LEU A 519 0.84 -6.91 32.72
CA LEU A 519 -0.07 -7.06 31.58
C LEU A 519 -0.35 -8.55 31.40
N ALA A 520 -1.55 -8.95 30.99
CA ALA A 520 -1.94 -10.37 30.94
C ALA A 520 -1.30 -11.13 29.75
N GLY A 521 0.01 -11.31 29.79
CA GLY A 521 0.75 -12.04 28.77
C GLY A 521 2.04 -12.65 29.30
N GLU A 522 2.42 -13.76 28.71
CA GLU A 522 3.65 -14.50 28.96
C GLU A 522 4.31 -14.84 27.62
N ILE A 523 5.59 -14.48 27.46
CA ILE A 523 6.40 -14.92 26.32
C ILE A 523 7.03 -16.26 26.69
N LYS A 524 6.73 -17.30 25.90
CA LYS A 524 7.28 -18.64 26.10
C LYS A 524 8.75 -18.69 25.69
N ALA A 525 9.60 -19.11 26.63
CA ALA A 525 11.03 -19.33 26.41
C ALA A 525 11.29 -20.18 25.15
N GLU A 526 12.41 -19.91 24.49
CA GLU A 526 12.87 -20.49 23.22
C GLU A 526 11.99 -20.21 22.00
N SER A 527 10.67 -20.40 22.12
CA SER A 527 9.71 -20.22 21.03
C SER A 527 9.36 -18.75 20.75
N GLY A 528 9.51 -17.87 21.74
CA GLY A 528 9.08 -16.47 21.65
C GLY A 528 7.57 -16.27 21.52
N THR A 529 6.78 -17.34 21.56
CA THR A 529 5.33 -17.27 21.32
C THR A 529 4.63 -16.62 22.49
N LEU A 530 3.68 -15.72 22.20
CA LEU A 530 2.81 -15.14 23.20
C LEU A 530 1.81 -16.19 23.72
N LYS A 531 1.64 -16.22 25.04
CA LYS A 531 0.51 -16.84 25.73
C LYS A 531 -0.24 -15.75 26.50
N ILE A 532 -1.51 -15.57 26.17
CA ILE A 532 -2.45 -14.69 26.87
C ILE A 532 -3.18 -15.50 27.95
#